data_AF-B0WF76-F1
#
_entry.id   AF-B0WF76-F1
#
_cell.length_a   1.000
_cell.length_b   1.000
_cell.length_c   1.000
_cell.angle_alpha   90.00
_cell.angle_beta   90.00
_cell.angle_gamma   90.00
#
_symmetry.space_group_name_H-M   'P 1'
#
loop_
_entity.id
_entity.type
_entity.pdbx_description
1 polymer ?
#
loop_
_entity_poly.entity_id
_entity_poly.type
_entity_poly.pdbx_seq_one_letter_code
_entity_poly.pdbx_strand_id
1 'polypeptide(L)'
;MAIKSQTPFTDFLSTLYESAPWSVEAWSRPFECCPLVTTRLAGAGNTSTVGSNSSAQSSIFCVRCGTTRGVLSHWLRSETNRDMAAWARVLVQGCHTAIITQREFSFRCLYQGRPCQLIVHLDRGFTLLDSSLVGSGAPITKALWSFPFDKLKGSADDGNKLLFLDFAGGLEDGSGGAEIELDMECCPKPVVFVLHNCLSAKVHSLA
;
A
#
# COMPACT_ATOMS: atom_id res chain seq x y z
N MET A 1 -16.43 -18.77 11.41
CA MET A 1 -16.15 -17.36 11.73
C MET A 1 -16.98 -16.49 10.79
N ALA A 2 -18.18 -16.13 11.22
CA ALA A 2 -19.09 -15.28 10.45
C ALA A 2 -18.84 -13.83 10.89
N ILE A 3 -18.16 -13.06 10.05
CA ILE A 3 -17.95 -11.64 10.31
C ILE A 3 -19.27 -10.95 9.96
N LYS A 4 -20.14 -10.77 10.96
CA LYS A 4 -21.24 -9.80 10.84
C LYS A 4 -20.58 -8.42 10.82
N SER A 5 -20.52 -7.92 9.60
CA SER A 5 -20.02 -6.63 9.12
C SER A 5 -20.13 -5.48 10.12
N GLN A 6 -18.97 -4.88 10.44
CA GLN A 6 -18.81 -3.43 10.56
C GLN A 6 -17.32 -3.10 10.77
N THR A 7 -16.58 -2.98 9.67
CA THR A 7 -15.30 -2.26 9.67
C THR A 7 -15.59 -0.79 9.37
N PRO A 8 -15.44 0.13 10.34
CA PRO A 8 -15.46 1.57 10.09
C PRO A 8 -14.13 1.94 9.42
N PHE A 9 -14.16 2.24 8.13
CA PHE A 9 -13.05 2.96 7.52
C PHE A 9 -13.07 4.37 8.12
N THR A 10 -12.16 4.69 9.03
CA THR A 10 -11.83 6.09 9.30
C THR A 10 -10.98 6.57 8.12
N ASP A 11 -11.00 7.86 7.79
CA ASP A 11 -10.58 8.42 6.48
C ASP A 11 -9.21 7.95 5.95
N PHE A 12 -8.34 7.40 6.80
CA PHE A 12 -7.01 6.89 6.43
C PHE A 12 -6.70 5.45 6.90
N LEU A 13 -7.57 4.79 7.67
CA LEU A 13 -7.28 3.51 8.32
C LEU A 13 -8.32 2.44 7.99
N SER A 14 -7.83 1.25 7.64
CA SER A 14 -8.60 0.01 7.63
C SER A 14 -8.56 -0.58 9.03
N THR A 15 -9.70 -0.62 9.70
CA THR A 15 -9.83 -1.23 11.03
C THR A 15 -10.63 -2.52 10.95
N LEU A 16 -10.11 -3.59 11.56
CA LEU A 16 -10.75 -4.89 11.65
C LEU A 16 -11.15 -5.16 13.09
N TYR A 17 -12.31 -5.78 13.28
CA TYR A 17 -12.84 -6.18 14.57
C TYR A 17 -13.15 -7.67 14.55
N GLU A 18 -12.88 -8.34 15.67
CA GLU A 18 -13.14 -9.78 15.82
C GLU A 18 -14.65 -10.10 15.77
N SER A 19 -15.48 -9.17 16.24
CA SER A 19 -16.93 -9.21 16.16
C SER A 19 -17.51 -7.80 16.03
N ALA A 20 -18.80 -7.69 15.68
CA ALA A 20 -19.48 -6.41 15.58
C ALA A 20 -19.41 -5.65 16.93
N PRO A 21 -18.81 -4.46 16.98
CA PRO A 21 -18.67 -3.72 18.22
C PRO A 21 -20.04 -3.34 18.80
N TRP A 22 -20.27 -3.65 20.08
CA TRP A 22 -21.55 -3.41 20.75
C TRP A 22 -21.58 -2.14 21.61
N SER A 23 -20.44 -1.45 21.76
CA SER A 23 -20.32 -0.18 22.50
C SER A 23 -19.30 0.76 21.87
N VAL A 24 -19.35 2.05 22.21
CA VAL A 24 -18.40 3.07 21.75
C VAL A 24 -16.96 2.72 22.15
N GLU A 25 -16.76 2.14 23.34
CA GLU A 25 -15.46 1.67 23.81
C GLU A 25 -14.97 0.42 23.06
N ALA A 26 -15.88 -0.40 22.54
CA ALA A 26 -15.51 -1.50 21.66
C ALA A 26 -15.07 -0.97 20.28
N TRP A 27 -15.74 0.08 19.78
CA TRP A 27 -15.32 0.77 18.55
C TRP A 27 -13.93 1.39 18.65
N SER A 28 -13.49 1.83 19.83
CA SER A 28 -12.13 2.39 20.03
C SER A 28 -11.03 1.33 20.15
N ARG A 29 -11.37 0.03 20.10
CA ARG A 29 -10.42 -1.09 20.23
C ARG A 29 -10.48 -2.02 19.02
N PRO A 30 -10.01 -1.58 17.84
CA PRO A 30 -9.88 -2.47 16.71
C PRO A 30 -8.89 -3.58 17.03
N PHE A 31 -9.17 -4.79 16.54
CA PHE A 31 -8.26 -5.92 16.59
C PHE A 31 -7.00 -5.63 15.77
N GLU A 32 -7.19 -5.05 14.57
CA GLU A 32 -6.10 -4.62 13.69
C GLU A 32 -6.41 -3.28 13.07
N CYS A 33 -5.36 -2.47 12.88
CA CYS A 33 -5.47 -1.15 12.28
C CYS A 33 -4.31 -0.94 11.31
N CYS A 34 -4.62 -0.81 10.02
CA CYS A 34 -3.63 -0.67 8.96
C CYS A 34 -3.92 0.59 8.12
N PRO A 35 -2.90 1.37 7.72
CA PRO A 35 -3.10 2.48 6.81
C PRO A 35 -3.71 2.02 5.47
N LEU A 36 -4.74 2.71 4.99
CA LEU A 36 -5.38 2.40 3.70
C LEU A 36 -4.39 2.54 2.54
N VAL A 37 -3.48 3.50 2.64
CA VAL A 37 -2.43 3.75 1.64
C VAL A 37 -1.48 2.57 1.48
N THR A 38 -1.28 1.76 2.52
CA THR A 38 -0.51 0.51 2.50
C THR A 38 -1.40 -0.73 2.55
N THR A 39 -2.68 -0.63 2.17
CA THR A 39 -3.63 -1.75 2.13
C THR A 39 -4.02 -2.04 0.68
N ARG A 40 -4.21 -3.33 0.34
CA ARG A 40 -4.68 -3.76 -0.99
C ARG A 40 -5.56 -5.01 -0.91
N LEU A 41 -6.47 -5.13 -1.87
CA LEU A 41 -7.17 -6.38 -2.14
C LEU A 41 -6.23 -7.33 -2.93
N ALA A 42 -6.11 -8.58 -2.48
CA ALA A 42 -5.14 -9.56 -3.01
C ALA A 42 -5.77 -10.81 -3.63
N GLY A 43 -7.09 -10.78 -3.87
CA GLY A 43 -7.81 -11.86 -4.53
C GLY A 43 -9.21 -12.02 -3.96
N ALA A 44 -10.12 -12.47 -4.82
CA ALA A 44 -11.49 -12.81 -4.50
C ALA A 44 -11.81 -14.13 -5.21
N GLY A 45 -12.35 -15.11 -4.49
CA GLY A 45 -12.61 -16.44 -5.03
C GLY A 45 -13.78 -17.13 -4.33
N ASN A 46 -14.38 -18.08 -5.03
CA ASN A 46 -15.45 -18.89 -4.49
C ASN A 46 -14.82 -20.11 -3.81
N THR A 47 -15.17 -20.38 -2.55
CA THR A 47 -14.96 -21.72 -2.01
C THR A 47 -16.23 -22.53 -2.27
N SER A 48 -16.19 -23.39 -3.27
CA SER A 48 -17.09 -24.52 -3.35
C SER A 48 -16.59 -25.54 -2.33
N THR A 49 -17.14 -25.54 -1.12
CA THR A 49 -16.92 -26.66 -0.21
C THR A 49 -17.47 -27.92 -0.89
N VAL A 50 -16.54 -28.80 -1.25
CA VAL A 50 -16.75 -30.15 -1.76
C VAL A 50 -17.85 -30.85 -0.94
N GLY A 51 -18.92 -31.30 -1.60
CA GLY A 51 -19.69 -32.48 -1.15
C GLY A 51 -20.86 -32.28 -0.18
N SER A 52 -21.59 -31.17 -0.18
CA SER A 52 -22.88 -31.14 0.54
C SER A 52 -23.96 -30.35 -0.19
N ASN A 53 -25.15 -30.92 -0.26
CA ASN A 53 -26.37 -30.42 -0.89
C ASN A 53 -26.93 -29.16 -0.20
N SER A 54 -26.09 -28.16 0.07
CA SER A 54 -26.48 -26.90 0.68
C SER A 54 -26.23 -25.75 -0.31
N SER A 55 -27.28 -24.98 -0.57
CA SER A 55 -27.36 -23.84 -1.47
C SER A 55 -26.55 -22.61 -1.03
N ALA A 56 -25.63 -22.74 -0.08
CA ALA A 56 -24.91 -21.63 0.54
C ALA A 56 -23.47 -21.51 0.00
N GLN A 57 -23.33 -21.01 -1.24
CA GLN A 57 -22.03 -20.59 -1.76
C GLN A 57 -21.57 -19.32 -1.04
N SER A 58 -20.54 -19.41 -0.20
CA SER A 58 -19.92 -18.23 0.40
C SER A 58 -18.67 -17.80 -0.37
N SER A 59 -18.51 -16.50 -0.58
CA SER A 59 -17.36 -15.94 -1.29
C SER A 59 -16.31 -15.45 -0.31
N ILE A 60 -15.03 -15.65 -0.63
CA ILE A 60 -13.89 -15.28 0.21
C ILE A 60 -13.01 -14.27 -0.53
N PHE A 61 -12.50 -13.28 0.18
CA PHE A 61 -11.54 -12.32 -0.34
C PHE A 61 -10.41 -12.06 0.65
N CYS A 62 -9.25 -11.67 0.15
CA CYS A 62 -8.04 -11.42 0.95
C CYS A 62 -7.67 -9.94 0.94
N VAL A 63 -7.55 -9.34 2.12
CA VAL A 63 -7.02 -8.00 2.32
C VAL A 63 -5.59 -8.11 2.83
N ARG A 64 -4.66 -7.45 2.15
CA ARG A 64 -3.24 -7.43 2.53
C ARG A 64 -2.83 -6.05 2.97
N CYS A 65 -2.13 -5.98 4.09
CA CYS A 65 -1.63 -4.73 4.67
C CYS A 65 -0.10 -4.78 4.75
N GLY A 66 0.56 -3.83 4.11
CA GLY A 66 2.01 -3.65 4.19
C GLY A 66 2.40 -3.04 5.53
N THR A 67 3.33 -3.70 6.23
CA THR A 67 3.91 -3.25 7.49
C THR A 67 5.43 -3.25 7.39
N THR A 68 6.12 -2.59 8.33
CA THR A 68 7.59 -2.62 8.43
C THR A 68 8.14 -4.02 8.69
N ARG A 69 7.32 -4.95 9.19
CA ARG A 69 7.68 -6.34 9.48
C ARG A 69 7.26 -7.35 8.41
N GLY A 70 6.67 -6.90 7.31
CA GLY A 70 6.12 -7.80 6.28
C GLY A 70 4.68 -7.47 5.90
N VAL A 71 3.97 -8.47 5.39
CA VAL A 71 2.58 -8.31 4.93
C VAL A 71 1.64 -9.07 5.85
N LEU A 72 0.70 -8.36 6.46
CA LEU A 72 -0.43 -8.98 7.14
C LEU A 72 -1.50 -9.32 6.11
N SER A 73 -2.11 -10.50 6.23
CA SER A 73 -3.13 -10.98 5.29
C SER A 73 -4.37 -11.42 6.06
N HIS A 74 -5.51 -10.82 5.75
CA HIS A 74 -6.80 -11.10 6.37
C HIS A 74 -7.75 -11.70 5.34
N TRP A 75 -8.13 -12.95 5.58
CA TRP A 75 -9.11 -13.66 4.77
C TRP A 75 -10.51 -13.40 5.32
N LEU A 76 -11.35 -12.77 4.51
CA LEU A 76 -12.69 -12.34 4.87
C LEU A 76 -13.70 -13.15 4.08
N ARG A 77 -14.75 -13.62 4.77
CA ARG A 77 -15.88 -14.31 4.16
C ARG A 77 -17.05 -13.35 4.03
N SER A 78 -17.71 -13.41 2.89
CA SER A 78 -18.97 -12.72 2.60
C SER A 78 -20.09 -13.74 2.40
N GLU A 79 -21.33 -13.31 2.63
CA GLU A 79 -22.52 -14.15 2.44
C GLU A 79 -22.83 -14.35 0.96
N THR A 80 -22.64 -13.30 0.15
CA THR A 80 -22.88 -13.34 -1.29
C THR A 80 -21.72 -12.76 -2.10
N ASN A 81 -21.62 -13.14 -3.37
CA ASN A 81 -20.71 -12.52 -4.33
C ASN A 81 -20.97 -11.00 -4.50
N ARG A 82 -22.22 -10.56 -4.34
CA ARG A 82 -22.58 -9.14 -4.39
C ARG A 82 -21.96 -8.38 -3.23
N ASP A 83 -22.03 -8.93 -2.02
CA ASP A 83 -21.45 -8.32 -0.82
C ASP A 83 -19.93 -8.27 -0.92
N MET A 84 -19.30 -9.37 -1.37
CA MET A 84 -17.87 -9.38 -1.66
C MET A 84 -17.47 -8.25 -2.61
N ALA A 85 -18.20 -8.09 -3.72
CA ALA A 85 -17.92 -7.04 -4.69
C ALA A 85 -18.15 -5.64 -4.11
N ALA A 86 -19.16 -5.45 -3.26
CA ALA A 86 -19.39 -4.18 -2.57
C ALA A 86 -18.23 -3.86 -1.62
N TRP A 87 -17.78 -4.83 -0.82
CA TRP A 87 -16.64 -4.69 0.08
C TRP A 87 -15.34 -4.39 -0.66
N ALA A 88 -15.06 -5.14 -1.73
CA ALA A 88 -13.91 -4.90 -2.59
C ALA A 88 -13.91 -3.48 -3.16
N ARG A 89 -15.06 -2.99 -3.65
CA ARG A 89 -15.20 -1.64 -4.18
C ARG A 89 -14.95 -0.57 -3.11
N VAL A 90 -15.58 -0.69 -1.94
CA VAL A 90 -15.42 0.29 -0.86
C VAL A 90 -13.97 0.33 -0.37
N LEU A 91 -13.31 -0.82 -0.22
CA LEU A 91 -11.91 -0.88 0.18
C LEU A 91 -11.00 -0.19 -0.84
N VAL A 92 -11.14 -0.53 -2.13
CA VAL A 92 -10.34 0.06 -3.20
C VAL A 92 -10.56 1.57 -3.29
N GLN A 93 -11.82 2.01 -3.21
CA GLN A 93 -12.16 3.43 -3.20
C GLN A 93 -11.57 4.16 -2.00
N GLY A 94 -11.60 3.54 -0.81
CA GLY A 94 -10.97 4.08 0.40
C GLY A 94 -9.46 4.24 0.24
N CYS A 95 -8.78 3.24 -0.33
CA CYS A 95 -7.35 3.34 -0.67
C CYS A 95 -7.08 4.50 -1.63
N HIS A 96 -7.89 4.67 -2.68
CA HIS A 96 -7.74 5.78 -3.63
C HIS A 96 -7.95 7.14 -2.97
N THR A 97 -9.02 7.30 -2.19
CA THR A 97 -9.30 8.53 -1.45
C THR A 97 -8.15 8.89 -0.51
N ALA A 98 -7.61 7.91 0.22
CA ALA A 98 -6.48 8.12 1.12
C ALA A 98 -5.23 8.58 0.36
N ILE A 99 -4.92 7.98 -0.81
CA ILE A 99 -3.81 8.40 -1.67
C ILE A 99 -3.99 9.84 -2.18
N ILE A 100 -5.18 10.15 -2.71
CA ILE A 100 -5.46 11.47 -3.32
C ILE A 100 -5.44 12.57 -2.25
N THR A 101 -5.88 12.26 -1.03
CA THR A 101 -5.92 13.20 0.08
C THR A 101 -4.52 13.44 0.64
N GLN A 102 -3.73 12.38 0.86
CA GLN A 102 -2.38 12.50 1.43
C GLN A 102 -1.36 13.03 0.42
N ARG A 103 -1.45 12.60 -0.85
CA ARG A 103 -0.61 12.95 -2.02
C ARG A 103 0.88 12.61 -1.92
N GLU A 104 1.50 12.73 -0.76
CA GLU A 104 2.94 12.56 -0.55
C GLU A 104 3.25 11.53 0.53
N PHE A 105 4.20 10.65 0.22
CA PHE A 105 4.66 9.57 1.07
C PHE A 105 6.17 9.62 1.20
N SER A 106 6.67 9.56 2.43
CA SER A 106 8.09 9.61 2.74
C SER A 106 8.53 8.29 3.35
N PHE A 107 9.62 7.73 2.83
CA PHE A 107 10.24 6.52 3.32
C PHE A 107 11.72 6.76 3.57
N ARG A 108 12.22 6.34 4.75
CA ARG A 108 13.66 6.31 5.00
C ARG A 108 14.26 5.12 4.28
N CYS A 109 15.44 5.32 3.71
CA CYS A 109 16.18 4.28 3.00
C CYS A 109 17.67 4.60 2.95
N LEU A 110 18.47 3.63 2.55
CA LEU A 110 19.85 3.81 2.15
C LEU A 110 19.95 3.70 0.63
N TYR A 111 20.65 4.67 0.02
CA TYR A 111 21.04 4.60 -1.38
C TYR A 111 22.56 4.57 -1.43
N GLN A 112 23.12 3.49 -2.00
CA GLN A 112 24.57 3.27 -2.04
C GLN A 112 25.22 3.39 -0.64
N GLY A 113 24.52 2.89 0.39
CA GLY A 113 24.96 2.94 1.80
C GLY A 113 24.79 4.30 2.49
N ARG A 114 24.23 5.33 1.84
CA ARG A 114 24.02 6.66 2.42
C ARG A 114 22.58 6.86 2.88
N PRO A 115 22.34 7.40 4.09
CA PRO A 115 20.99 7.74 4.56
C PRO A 115 20.29 8.73 3.64
N CYS A 116 19.14 8.32 3.13
CA CYS A 116 18.31 9.07 2.20
C CYS A 116 16.84 8.99 2.61
N GLN A 117 16.03 9.83 1.96
CA GLN A 117 14.58 9.81 2.08
C GLN A 117 13.97 9.73 0.68
N LEU A 118 13.28 8.62 0.40
CA LEU A 118 12.47 8.46 -0.79
C LEU A 118 11.13 9.14 -0.59
N ILE A 119 10.85 10.14 -1.43
CA ILE A 119 9.56 10.81 -1.53
C ILE A 119 8.82 10.26 -2.75
N VAL A 120 7.60 9.80 -2.53
CA VAL A 120 6.64 9.42 -3.58
C VAL A 120 5.49 10.41 -3.51
N HIS A 121 5.36 11.27 -4.51
CA HIS A 121 4.30 12.25 -4.61
C HIS A 121 3.42 11.97 -5.82
N LEU A 122 2.10 11.88 -5.62
CA LEU A 122 1.11 11.49 -6.62
C LEU A 122 1.33 12.20 -7.97
N ASP A 123 1.50 13.52 -8.03
CA ASP A 123 1.72 14.21 -9.31
C ASP A 123 3.19 14.29 -9.73
N ARG A 124 4.09 14.69 -8.81
CA ARG A 124 5.50 14.95 -9.10
C ARG A 124 6.34 13.70 -9.35
N GLY A 125 5.86 12.52 -8.94
CA GLY A 125 6.61 11.27 -9.08
C GLY A 125 7.48 10.97 -7.87
N PHE A 126 8.72 10.60 -8.13
CA PHE A 126 9.70 10.10 -7.19
C PHE A 126 10.81 11.11 -7.03
N THR A 127 11.23 11.35 -5.79
CA THR A 127 12.40 12.16 -5.47
C THR A 127 13.17 11.47 -4.37
N LEU A 128 14.47 11.26 -4.57
CA LEU A 128 15.35 10.82 -3.50
C LEU A 128 16.11 12.02 -2.94
N LEU A 129 15.96 12.24 -1.64
CA LEU A 129 16.60 13.33 -0.93
C LEU A 129 17.77 12.78 -0.10
N ASP A 130 18.90 13.49 -0.12
CA ASP A 130 20.01 13.21 0.79
C ASP A 130 19.58 13.59 2.21
N SER A 131 19.58 12.61 3.12
CA SER A 131 19.18 12.79 4.52
C SER A 131 20.38 12.90 5.47
N SER A 132 21.62 12.92 4.97
CA SER A 132 22.84 12.98 5.78
C SER A 132 22.97 14.27 6.60
N LEU A 133 22.25 15.33 6.22
CA LEU A 133 22.30 16.65 6.86
C LEU A 133 21.08 16.98 7.73
N VAL A 134 20.13 16.04 7.88
CA VAL A 134 18.94 16.22 8.74
C VAL A 134 19.37 16.17 10.21
N GLY A 135 19.85 17.31 10.72
CA GLY A 135 20.36 17.45 12.08
C GLY A 135 21.29 18.66 12.30
N SER A 136 21.79 19.29 11.22
CA SER A 136 22.73 20.42 11.30
C SER A 136 22.08 21.81 11.23
N GLY A 137 20.75 21.90 11.27
CA GLY A 137 20.02 23.18 11.16
C GLY A 137 20.06 23.81 9.75
N ALA A 138 20.62 23.10 8.75
CA ALA A 138 20.63 23.53 7.37
C ALA A 138 19.26 23.26 6.71
N PRO A 139 18.60 24.27 6.13
CA PRO A 139 17.41 24.06 5.33
C PRO A 139 17.84 23.54 3.96
N ILE A 140 17.15 22.51 3.48
CA ILE A 140 17.24 21.86 2.15
C ILE A 140 18.07 20.56 2.16
N THR A 141 17.36 19.44 2.20
CA THR A 141 17.85 18.15 1.73
C THR A 141 17.98 18.22 0.21
N LYS A 142 19.20 18.08 -0.32
CA LYS A 142 19.45 18.13 -1.77
C LYS A 142 18.82 16.91 -2.43
N ALA A 143 18.04 17.12 -3.51
CA ALA A 143 17.57 16.03 -4.34
C ALA A 143 18.75 15.38 -5.08
N LEU A 144 18.91 14.07 -4.90
CA LEU A 144 19.90 13.25 -5.58
C LEU A 144 19.44 12.92 -6.99
N TRP A 145 18.16 12.56 -7.14
CA TRP A 145 17.50 12.35 -8.42
C TRP A 145 15.99 12.56 -8.28
N SER A 146 15.32 12.73 -9.41
CA SER A 146 13.86 12.76 -9.48
C SER A 146 13.36 12.19 -10.80
N PHE A 147 12.29 11.41 -10.73
CA PHE A 147 11.63 10.81 -11.89
C PHE A 147 10.13 11.02 -11.79
N PRO A 148 9.44 11.45 -12.86
CA PRO A 148 7.99 11.51 -12.85
C PRO A 148 7.39 10.09 -12.90
N PHE A 149 6.11 9.98 -12.51
CA PHE A 149 5.43 8.68 -12.39
C PHE A 149 5.37 7.87 -13.70
N ASP A 150 5.25 8.54 -14.85
CA ASP A 150 5.17 7.94 -16.18
C ASP A 150 6.47 7.29 -16.64
N LYS A 151 7.59 7.59 -15.98
CA LYS A 151 8.89 6.96 -16.26
C LYS A 151 9.06 5.64 -15.52
N LEU A 152 8.26 5.31 -14.51
CA LEU A 152 8.37 4.03 -13.82
C LEU A 152 7.88 2.90 -14.73
N LYS A 153 8.79 2.01 -15.13
CA LYS A 153 8.47 0.80 -15.89
C LYS A 153 8.06 -0.35 -14.99
N GLY A 154 8.70 -0.47 -13.84
CA GLY A 154 8.47 -1.56 -12.90
C GLY A 154 9.00 -1.24 -11.52
N SER A 155 8.43 -1.94 -10.53
CA SER A 155 8.95 -1.98 -9.17
C SER A 155 9.01 -3.43 -8.72
N ALA A 156 10.08 -3.82 -8.03
CA ALA A 156 10.24 -5.14 -7.45
C ALA A 156 10.77 -5.03 -6.02
N ASP A 157 10.67 -6.13 -5.26
CA ASP A 157 11.19 -6.21 -3.91
C ASP A 157 11.65 -7.62 -3.57
N ASP A 158 12.61 -7.72 -2.65
CA ASP A 158 13.14 -9.01 -2.15
C ASP A 158 12.30 -9.63 -1.02
N GLY A 159 11.22 -8.94 -0.61
CA GLY A 159 10.38 -9.32 0.53
C GLY A 159 10.98 -9.04 1.90
N ASN A 160 12.20 -8.52 1.99
CA ASN A 160 12.95 -8.32 3.24
C ASN A 160 13.35 -6.85 3.46
N LYS A 161 14.19 -6.28 2.60
CA LYS A 161 14.67 -4.88 2.77
C LYS A 161 14.98 -4.14 1.47
N LEU A 162 15.17 -4.85 0.36
CA LEU A 162 15.56 -4.22 -0.91
C LEU A 162 14.33 -3.88 -1.74
N LEU A 163 14.27 -2.62 -2.17
CA LEU A 163 13.33 -2.11 -3.16
C LEU A 163 14.09 -1.83 -4.46
N PHE A 164 13.54 -2.29 -5.57
CA PHE A 164 14.06 -2.07 -6.92
C PHE A 164 13.06 -1.24 -7.71
N LEU A 165 13.51 -0.14 -8.34
CA LEU A 165 12.69 0.72 -9.19
C LEU A 165 13.36 0.83 -10.57
N ASP A 166 12.66 0.41 -11.62
CA ASP A 166 13.13 0.53 -13.01
C ASP A 166 12.48 1.75 -13.66
N PHE A 167 13.30 2.73 -14.04
CA PHE A 167 12.87 3.94 -14.74
C PHE A 167 13.31 3.95 -16.21
N ALA A 168 12.44 4.47 -17.08
CA ALA A 168 12.77 4.81 -18.45
C ALA A 168 13.66 6.05 -18.51
N GLY A 169 14.72 6.00 -19.33
CA GLY A 169 15.50 7.19 -19.71
C GLY A 169 16.85 7.37 -18.99
N GLY A 170 17.25 6.48 -18.08
CA GLY A 170 18.53 6.59 -17.38
C GLY A 170 18.59 7.78 -16.41
N LEU A 171 19.64 7.86 -15.60
CA LEU A 171 19.98 9.10 -14.90
C LEU A 171 20.70 10.05 -15.88
N GLU A 172 20.49 11.36 -15.73
CA GLU A 172 21.11 12.38 -16.61
C GLU A 172 22.66 12.37 -16.57
N ASP A 173 23.25 11.69 -15.60
CA ASP A 173 24.71 11.58 -15.42
C ASP A 173 25.40 10.52 -16.31
N GLY A 174 24.65 9.85 -17.20
CA GLY A 174 25.21 8.89 -18.14
C GLY A 174 25.56 7.53 -17.53
N SER A 175 25.17 7.26 -16.28
CA SER A 175 25.16 5.91 -15.73
C SER A 175 23.97 5.13 -16.31
N GLY A 176 24.27 4.20 -17.23
CA GLY A 176 23.27 3.43 -17.97
C GLY A 176 22.33 2.60 -17.08
N GLY A 177 21.08 2.44 -17.56
CA GLY A 177 20.03 1.57 -17.01
C GLY A 177 19.50 2.02 -15.65
N ALA A 178 18.41 2.78 -15.59
CA ALA A 178 17.87 3.33 -14.33
C ALA A 178 17.11 2.28 -13.49
N GLU A 179 17.74 1.13 -13.25
CA GLU A 179 17.37 0.25 -12.15
C GLU A 179 18.01 0.81 -10.87
N ILE A 180 17.16 1.29 -9.97
CA ILE A 180 17.56 1.89 -8.71
C ILE A 180 17.27 0.90 -7.60
N GLU A 181 18.33 0.53 -6.87
CA GLU A 181 18.26 -0.27 -5.66
C GLU A 181 18.27 0.64 -4.42
N LEU A 182 17.31 0.44 -3.52
CA LEU A 182 17.19 1.12 -2.24
C LEU A 182 17.08 0.09 -1.11
N ASP A 183 17.91 0.23 -0.08
CA ASP A 183 17.73 -0.52 1.18
C ASP A 183 16.73 0.25 2.05
N MET A 184 15.52 -0.28 2.21
CA MET A 184 14.45 0.37 2.97
C MET A 184 14.61 0.22 4.49
N GLU A 185 15.70 -0.40 4.97
CA GLU A 185 16.00 -0.75 6.37
C GLU A 185 14.98 -1.69 7.03
N CYS A 186 13.84 -1.90 6.40
CA CYS A 186 12.71 -2.72 6.82
C CYS A 186 11.93 -3.19 5.58
N CYS A 187 10.86 -3.95 5.78
CA CYS A 187 10.14 -4.56 4.66
C CYS A 187 9.69 -3.51 3.63
N PRO A 188 10.02 -3.66 2.33
CA PRO A 188 9.70 -2.68 1.28
C PRO A 188 8.22 -2.73 0.82
N LYS A 189 7.45 -3.71 1.29
CA LYS A 189 6.05 -3.94 0.89
C LYS A 189 5.12 -2.73 1.10
N PRO A 190 5.22 -1.94 2.17
CA PRO A 190 4.46 -0.69 2.31
C PRO A 190 4.67 0.25 1.13
N VAL A 191 5.92 0.42 0.66
CA VAL A 191 6.24 1.28 -0.49
C VAL A 191 5.56 0.73 -1.74
N VAL A 192 5.77 -0.56 -2.04
CA VAL A 192 5.18 -1.23 -3.20
C VAL A 192 3.66 -1.09 -3.22
N PHE A 193 2.99 -1.19 -2.07
CA PHE A 193 1.54 -1.06 -1.98
C PHE A 193 1.08 0.39 -2.21
N VAL A 194 1.82 1.37 -1.68
CA VAL A 194 1.59 2.79 -1.99
C VAL A 194 1.74 3.05 -3.49
N LEU A 195 2.78 2.50 -4.14
CA LEU A 195 2.99 2.65 -5.60
C LEU A 195 1.82 2.07 -6.40
N HIS A 196 1.37 0.86 -6.07
CA HIS A 196 0.20 0.25 -6.71
C HIS A 196 -1.06 1.09 -6.52
N ASN A 197 -1.29 1.62 -5.32
CA ASN A 197 -2.46 2.45 -5.02
C ASN A 197 -2.40 3.79 -5.76
N CYS A 198 -1.23 4.42 -5.85
CA CYS A 198 -1.00 5.62 -6.67
C CYS A 198 -1.30 5.37 -8.16
N LEU A 199 -0.74 4.31 -8.73
CA LEU A 199 -0.96 3.95 -10.13
C LEU A 199 -2.44 3.63 -10.40
N SER A 200 -3.08 2.87 -9.50
CA SER A 200 -4.50 2.52 -9.61
C SER A 200 -5.40 3.75 -9.52
N ALA A 201 -5.12 4.68 -8.60
CA ALA A 201 -5.88 5.92 -8.48
C ALA A 201 -5.73 6.82 -9.71
N LYS A 202 -4.52 6.92 -10.27
CA LYS A 202 -4.26 7.68 -11.51
C LYS A 202 -5.03 7.11 -12.70
N VAL A 203 -5.04 5.80 -12.88
CA VAL A 203 -5.79 5.15 -13.96
C VAL A 203 -7.29 5.39 -13.78
N HIS A 204 -7.80 5.29 -12.55
CA HIS A 204 -9.20 5.56 -12.25
C HIS A 204 -9.59 7.02 -12.49
N SER A 205 -8.68 7.99 -12.30
CA SER A 205 -8.97 9.40 -12.59
C SER A 205 -8.98 9.77 -14.08
N LEU A 206 -8.45 8.89 -14.94
CA LEU A 206 -8.39 9.07 -16.40
C LEU A 206 -9.53 8.38 -17.16
N ALA A 207 -10.33 7.56 -16.46
CA ALA A 207 -11.49 6.83 -16.99
C ALA A 207 -12.79 7.61 -16.76
#